data_AF-A0A329RX09-F1
#
_entry.id   AF-A0A329RX09-F1
#
_cell.length_a   1.000
_cell.length_b   1.000
_cell.length_c   1.000
_cell.angle_alpha   90.00
_cell.angle_beta   90.00
_cell.angle_gamma   90.00
#
_symmetry.space_group_name_H-M   'P 1'
#
loop_
_entity.id
_entity.type
_entity.pdbx_description
1 polymer ?
#
loop_
_entity_poly.entity_id
_entity_poly.type
_entity_poly.pdbx_seq_one_letter_code
_entity_poly.pdbx_strand_id
1 'polypeptide(L)'
;MGELLKYSNDGVPKTWDGKDWYTYKWAMDAVFREKGMLGIADGTSKRETLSTAEGTAKFDQMLLQIRRMVGTLVPPDILQQVKDKKTGTEI
;
A
#
# COMPACT_ATOMS: atom_id res chain seq x y z
N MET A 1 24.28 -3.53 10.03
CA MET A 1 23.86 -2.98 8.72
C MET A 1 22.44 -3.46 8.46
N GLY A 2 21.49 -2.56 8.18
CA GLY A 2 20.17 -2.97 7.69
C GLY A 2 20.29 -3.55 6.29
N GLU A 3 19.48 -4.56 5.96
CA GLU A 3 19.40 -5.04 4.57
C GLU A 3 18.87 -3.90 3.69
N LEU A 4 19.49 -3.72 2.52
CA LEU A 4 19.00 -2.78 1.51
C LEU A 4 17.59 -3.22 1.07
N LEU A 5 16.65 -2.27 0.97
CA LEU A 5 15.35 -2.48 0.35
C LEU A 5 15.56 -3.06 -1.05
N LYS A 6 15.01 -4.26 -1.28
CA LYS A 6 15.02 -4.92 -2.59
C LYS A 6 13.87 -4.35 -3.40
N TYR A 7 14.01 -4.26 -4.71
CA TYR A 7 12.95 -3.79 -5.60
C TYR A 7 12.59 -4.88 -6.61
N SER A 8 11.32 -4.93 -6.99
CA SER A 8 10.84 -5.68 -8.14
C SER A 8 11.20 -4.96 -9.45
N ASN A 9 11.09 -5.66 -10.59
CA ASN A 9 11.25 -5.05 -11.91
C ASN A 9 10.27 -3.89 -12.16
N ASP A 10 9.14 -3.87 -11.44
CA ASP A 10 8.12 -2.84 -11.50
C ASP A 10 8.36 -1.67 -10.51
N GLY A 11 9.56 -1.58 -9.93
CA GLY A 11 9.92 -0.52 -8.97
C GLY A 11 9.23 -0.64 -7.60
N VAL A 12 8.36 -1.64 -7.40
CA VAL A 12 7.74 -1.93 -6.11
C VAL A 12 8.80 -2.48 -5.18
N PRO A 13 8.97 -1.97 -3.94
CA PRO A 13 9.87 -2.56 -2.97
C PRO A 13 9.54 -4.05 -2.73
N LYS A 14 10.41 -4.77 -2.04
CA LYS A 14 10.20 -6.14 -1.57
C LYS A 14 10.90 -6.30 -0.24
N THR A 15 10.34 -7.18 0.60
CA THR A 15 10.94 -7.63 1.86
C THR A 15 11.30 -6.48 2.79
N TRP A 16 10.39 -5.52 2.97
CA TRP A 16 10.61 -4.44 3.92
C TRP A 16 10.60 -5.00 5.35
N ASP A 17 11.69 -4.78 6.09
CA ASP A 17 11.93 -5.34 7.42
C ASP A 17 11.47 -4.41 8.56
N GLY A 18 10.77 -3.31 8.22
CA GLY A 18 10.29 -2.33 9.18
C GLY A 18 11.30 -1.23 9.55
N LYS A 19 12.58 -1.34 9.18
CA LYS A 19 13.62 -0.42 9.67
C LYS A 19 13.69 0.92 8.95
N ASP A 20 13.44 0.94 7.64
CA ASP A 20 13.53 2.17 6.82
C ASP A 20 12.17 2.57 6.29
N TRP A 21 11.35 3.14 7.17
CA TRP A 21 9.99 3.59 6.84
C TRP A 21 9.98 4.75 5.84
N TYR A 22 10.97 5.66 5.91
CA TYR A 22 11.03 6.83 5.04
C TYR A 22 11.31 6.44 3.58
N THR A 23 12.29 5.57 3.34
CA THR A 23 12.59 5.08 1.98
C THR A 23 11.45 4.23 1.43
N TYR A 24 10.85 3.37 2.27
CA TYR A 24 9.66 2.61 1.89
C TYR A 24 8.50 3.52 1.45
N LYS A 25 8.20 4.55 2.26
CA LYS A 25 7.12 5.50 1.96
C LYS A 25 7.39 6.26 0.66
N TRP A 26 8.63 6.71 0.44
CA TRP A 26 9.01 7.41 -0.79
C TRP A 26 8.85 6.53 -2.03
N ALA A 27 9.31 5.27 -1.98
CA ALA A 27 9.17 4.33 -3.09
C ALA A 27 7.70 3.99 -3.38
N MET A 28 6.88 3.79 -2.34
CA MET A 28 5.45 3.53 -2.50
C MET A 28 4.69 4.75 -3.03
N ASP A 29 5.05 5.96 -2.61
CA ASP A 29 4.48 7.21 -3.15
C ASP A 29 4.72 7.31 -4.67
N ALA A 30 5.93 7.02 -5.14
CA ALA A 30 6.24 6.99 -6.57
C ALA A 30 5.38 5.97 -7.34
N VAL A 31 5.32 4.71 -6.85
CA VAL A 31 4.51 3.64 -7.46
C VAL A 31 3.03 4.00 -7.50
N PHE A 32 2.50 4.59 -6.42
CA PHE A 32 1.10 4.99 -6.36
C PHE A 32 0.80 6.20 -7.25
N ARG A 33 1.74 7.13 -7.45
CA ARG A 33 1.60 8.22 -8.43
C ARG A 33 1.55 7.69 -9.84
N GLU A 34 2.46 6.80 -10.22
CA GLU A 34 2.50 6.20 -11.55
C GLU A 34 1.21 5.44 -11.88
N LYS A 35 0.62 4.76 -10.89
CA LYS A 35 -0.62 4.00 -11.06
C LYS A 35 -1.90 4.84 -10.86
N GLY A 36 -1.80 6.13 -10.57
CA GLY A 36 -2.95 7.00 -10.29
C GLY A 36 -3.73 6.60 -9.02
N MET A 37 -3.07 5.91 -8.09
CA MET A 37 -3.66 5.36 -6.86
C MET A 37 -3.32 6.19 -5.62
N LEU A 38 -2.45 7.20 -5.74
CA LEU A 38 -1.97 7.99 -4.60
C LEU A 38 -3.13 8.59 -3.80
N GLY A 39 -4.12 9.16 -4.49
CA GLY A 39 -5.29 9.76 -3.84
C GLY A 39 -6.09 8.77 -2.98
N ILE A 40 -6.03 7.47 -3.27
CA ILE A 40 -6.69 6.44 -2.45
C ILE A 40 -5.77 6.01 -1.30
N ALA A 41 -4.46 5.93 -1.57
CA ALA A 41 -3.46 5.53 -0.59
C ALA A 41 -3.23 6.57 0.52
N ASP A 42 -3.30 7.86 0.19
CA ASP A 42 -3.15 8.97 1.15
C ASP A 42 -4.47 9.33 1.87
N GLY A 43 -5.59 8.78 1.41
CA GLY A 43 -6.93 9.02 1.95
C GLY A 43 -7.61 10.31 1.47
N THR A 44 -7.03 11.02 0.50
CA THR A 44 -7.63 12.23 -0.10
C THR A 44 -8.91 11.88 -0.88
N SER A 45 -8.93 10.73 -1.53
CA SER A 45 -10.09 10.13 -2.20
C SER A 45 -10.78 9.20 -1.21
N LYS A 46 -12.04 9.51 -0.88
CA LYS A 46 -12.86 8.65 -0.02
C LYS A 46 -13.90 7.94 -0.85
N ARG A 47 -14.18 6.69 -0.52
CA ARG A 47 -15.28 5.93 -1.10
C ARG A 47 -16.62 6.67 -0.98
N GLU A 48 -16.79 7.38 0.13
CA GLU A 48 -18.00 8.10 0.53
C GLU A 48 -18.28 9.34 -0.34
N THR A 49 -17.25 9.90 -0.98
CA THR A 49 -17.39 11.06 -1.89
C THR A 49 -17.78 10.65 -3.31
N LEU A 50 -17.87 9.35 -3.60
CA LEU A 50 -18.24 8.82 -4.91
C LEU A 50 -19.73 8.57 -4.96
N SER A 51 -20.44 9.28 -5.84
CA SER A 51 -21.90 9.17 -5.99
C SER A 51 -22.34 8.20 -7.10
N THR A 52 -21.39 7.62 -7.84
CA THR A 52 -21.67 6.69 -8.94
C THR A 52 -21.22 5.28 -8.61
N ALA A 53 -22.02 4.27 -8.97
CA ALA A 53 -21.69 2.86 -8.76
C ALA A 53 -20.39 2.45 -9.47
N GLU A 54 -20.15 3.00 -10.68
CA GLU A 54 -18.90 2.80 -11.42
C GLU A 54 -17.69 3.40 -10.69
N GLY A 55 -17.84 4.59 -10.09
CA GLY A 55 -16.81 5.23 -9.28
C GLY A 55 -16.45 4.39 -8.06
N THR A 56 -17.47 3.92 -7.33
CA THR A 56 -17.29 3.05 -6.17
C THR A 56 -16.59 1.73 -6.52
N ALA A 57 -17.00 1.08 -7.62
CA ALA A 57 -16.37 -0.17 -8.08
C ALA A 57 -14.90 0.01 -8.45
N LYS A 58 -14.57 1.10 -9.16
CA LYS A 58 -13.18 1.43 -9.53
C LYS A 58 -12.33 1.74 -8.30
N PHE A 59 -12.90 2.46 -7.33
CA PHE A 59 -12.24 2.72 -6.05
C PHE A 59 -11.95 1.43 -5.27
N ASP A 60 -12.94 0.54 -5.15
CA ASP A 60 -12.78 -0.74 -4.44
C ASP A 60 -11.73 -1.62 -5.12
N GLN A 61 -11.68 -1.62 -6.47
CA GLN A 61 -10.64 -2.33 -7.24
C GLN A 61 -9.24 -1.77 -6.98
N MET A 62 -9.08 -0.44 -6.99
CA MET A 62 -7.78 0.19 -6.70
C MET A 62 -7.35 -0.04 -5.26
N LEU A 63 -8.28 0.00 -4.30
CA LEU A 63 -8.01 -0.29 -2.89
C LEU A 63 -7.54 -1.76 -2.70
N LEU A 64 -8.15 -2.70 -3.42
CA LEU A 64 -7.71 -4.10 -3.43
C LEU A 64 -6.30 -4.25 -4.00
N GLN A 65 -5.96 -3.51 -5.07
CA GLN A 65 -4.62 -3.52 -5.65
C GLN A 65 -3.57 -2.95 -4.67
N ILE A 66 -3.88 -1.85 -3.97
CA ILE A 66 -3.02 -1.29 -2.91
C ILE A 66 -2.80 -2.33 -1.81
N ARG A 67 -3.87 -2.94 -1.28
CA ARG A 67 -3.76 -3.99 -0.25
C ARG A 67 -2.91 -5.17 -0.71
N ARG A 68 -3.06 -5.61 -1.96
CA ARG A 68 -2.25 -6.70 -2.51
C ARG A 68 -0.78 -6.32 -2.59
N MET A 69 -0.46 -5.13 -3.11
CA MET A 69 0.93 -4.65 -3.19
C MET A 69 1.57 -4.61 -1.80
N VAL A 70 0.92 -3.95 -0.83
CA VAL A 70 1.38 -3.87 0.56
C VAL A 70 1.48 -5.27 1.20
N GLY A 71 0.52 -6.15 0.95
CA GLY A 71 0.55 -7.52 1.45
C GLY A 71 1.71 -8.35 0.92
N THR A 72 2.09 -8.17 -0.36
CA THR A 72 3.25 -8.87 -0.96
C THR A 72 4.60 -8.26 -0.59
N LEU A 73 4.60 -7.04 -0.06
CA LEU A 73 5.78 -6.28 0.33
C LEU A 73 6.31 -6.69 1.71
N VAL A 74 5.38 -7.04 2.59
CA VAL A 74 5.62 -7.36 3.99
C VAL A 74 5.92 -8.86 4.11
N PRO A 75 7.01 -9.26 4.80
CA PRO A 75 7.29 -10.66 5.08
C PRO A 75 6.08 -11.35 5.77
N PRO A 76 5.81 -12.64 5.50
CA PRO A 76 4.65 -13.34 6.05
C PRO A 76 4.52 -13.23 7.57
N ASP A 77 5.64 -13.24 8.30
CA ASP A 77 5.68 -13.14 9.77
C ASP A 77 5.22 -11.77 10.30
N ILE A 78 5.47 -10.69 9.55
CA ILE A 78 4.99 -9.34 9.88
C ILE A 78 3.55 -9.19 9.36
N LEU A 79 3.26 -9.71 8.17
CA LEU A 79 1.93 -9.67 7.58
C LEU A 79 0.90 -10.35 8.48
N GLN A 80 1.24 -11.49 9.10
CA GLN A 80 0.37 -12.20 10.03
C GLN A 80 0.03 -11.36 11.27
N GLN A 81 0.93 -10.48 11.72
CA GLN A 81 0.68 -9.58 12.86
C GLN A 81 -0.26 -8.42 12.52
N VAL A 82 -0.26 -7.96 11.27
CA VAL A 82 -1.14 -6.87 10.80
C VAL A 82 -2.40 -7.36 10.09
N LYS A 83 -2.48 -8.64 9.71
CA LYS A 83 -3.62 -9.23 8.99
C LYS A 83 -4.91 -9.17 9.82
N ASP A 84 -4.80 -9.35 11.13
CA ASP A 84 -5.95 -9.30 12.06
C ASP A 84 -6.32 -7.86 12.44
N LYS A 85 -5.46 -6.86 12.15
CA LYS A 85 -5.74 -5.45 12.39
C LYS A 85 -6.45 -4.88 11.18
N LYS A 86 -7.76 -4.66 11.32
CA LYS A 86 -8.67 -4.29 10.23
C LYS A 86 -8.36 -2.89 9.67
N THR A 87 -7.64 -2.09 10.44
CA THR A 87 -7.19 -0.72 10.12
C THR A 87 -5.87 -0.41 10.83
N GLY A 88 -4.97 0.34 10.17
CA GLY A 88 -3.65 0.75 10.70
C GLY A 88 -3.69 1.74 11.88
N THR A 89 -4.80 1.81 12.59
CA THR A 89 -5.05 2.68 13.74
C THR A 89 -5.04 1.91 15.06
N GLU A 90 -4.90 0.59 15.04
CA GLU A 90 -4.89 -0.26 16.23
C GLU A 90 -3.48 -0.44 16.83
N ILE A 91 -2.68 0.64 16.88
CA ILE A 91 -1.41 0.67 17.64
C ILE A 91 -1.70 1.21 19.04
#